data_AF-A0A8H3XD54-F1
#
_entry.id   AF-A0A8H3XD54-F1
#
_cell.length_a   1.000
_cell.length_b   1.000
_cell.length_c   1.000
_cell.angle_alpha   90.00
_cell.angle_beta   90.00
_cell.angle_gamma   90.00
#
_symmetry.space_group_name_H-M   'P 1'
#
loop_
_entity.id
_entity.type
_entity.pdbx_description
1 polymer ?
#
loop_
_entity_poly.entity_id
_entity_poly.type
_entity_poly.pdbx_seq_one_letter_code
_entity_poly.pdbx_strand_id
1 'polypeptide(L)'
;MSFNIREITTLAFSASALIAVAFPALFYLNKYVTLKCLDKRIASLENQKYTKLLLIADIPRQIRYKAEILREQAIKLTQEKLMFEKEANKTIPRLQVLMWFERCKEDQMNKETIEEYLETINNLRGQILRMEEEIRRMRMESNDLMKSGARRARDVLKAEVKEIERQIVVERSRHKIIESRTLKWW
;
A
#
# COMPACT_ATOMS: atom_id res chain seq x y z
N MET A 1 -37.89 -55.05 -47.07
CA MET A 1 -37.23 -54.89 -45.76
C MET A 1 -38.25 -54.29 -44.80
N SER A 2 -38.95 -55.13 -44.03
CA SER A 2 -39.87 -54.68 -43.00
C SER A 2 -39.07 -54.31 -41.75
N PHE A 3 -38.93 -53.02 -41.47
CA PHE A 3 -38.35 -52.56 -40.22
C PHE A 3 -39.22 -53.06 -39.06
N ASN A 4 -38.61 -53.75 -38.10
CA ASN A 4 -39.30 -54.37 -36.98
C ASN A 4 -39.71 -53.28 -35.99
N ILE A 5 -40.90 -52.70 -36.17
CA ILE A 5 -41.40 -51.54 -35.43
C ILE A 5 -41.33 -51.77 -33.90
N ARG A 6 -41.51 -53.02 -33.44
CA ARG A 6 -41.36 -53.41 -32.04
C ARG A 6 -39.96 -53.14 -31.48
N GLU A 7 -38.90 -53.44 -32.21
CA GLU A 7 -37.52 -53.21 -31.78
C GLU A 7 -37.18 -51.72 -31.71
N ILE A 8 -37.71 -50.93 -32.66
CA ILE A 8 -37.52 -49.48 -32.65
C ILE A 8 -38.26 -48.84 -31.46
N THR A 9 -39.48 -49.29 -31.16
CA THR A 9 -40.23 -48.77 -30.01
C THR A 9 -39.61 -49.15 -28.66
N THR A 10 -39.03 -50.35 -28.52
CA THR A 10 -38.35 -50.77 -27.28
C THR A 10 -37.01 -50.06 -27.10
N LEU A 11 -36.26 -49.81 -28.18
CA LEU A 11 -35.06 -48.97 -28.17
C LEU A 11 -35.37 -47.50 -27.85
N ALA A 12 -36.46 -46.95 -28.39
CA ALA A 12 -36.89 -45.58 -28.09
C ALA A 12 -37.36 -45.45 -26.63
N PHE A 13 -38.04 -46.47 -26.10
CA PHE A 13 -38.50 -46.50 -24.70
C PHE A 13 -37.33 -46.65 -23.72
N SER A 14 -36.35 -47.50 -24.01
CA SER A 14 -35.14 -47.66 -23.19
C SER A 14 -34.24 -46.43 -23.24
N ALA A 15 -34.10 -45.79 -24.41
CA ALA A 15 -33.42 -44.50 -24.54
C ALA A 15 -34.14 -43.38 -23.76
N SER A 16 -35.47 -43.33 -23.80
CA SER A 16 -36.27 -42.36 -23.04
C SER A 16 -36.15 -42.59 -21.52
N ALA A 17 -36.13 -43.85 -21.07
CA ALA A 17 -35.88 -44.20 -19.67
C ALA A 17 -34.45 -43.83 -19.21
N LEU A 18 -33.44 -44.05 -20.06
CA LEU A 18 -32.07 -43.63 -19.81
C LEU A 18 -31.95 -42.10 -19.70
N ILE A 19 -32.61 -41.34 -20.58
CA ILE A 19 -32.64 -39.88 -20.54
C ILE A 19 -33.35 -39.38 -19.27
N ALA A 20 -34.47 -40.03 -18.89
CA ALA A 20 -35.23 -39.69 -17.69
C ALA A 20 -34.45 -39.89 -16.39
N VAL A 21 -33.49 -40.84 -16.36
CA VAL A 21 -32.61 -41.08 -15.21
C VAL A 21 -31.32 -40.25 -15.28
N ALA A 22 -30.75 -40.07 -16.47
CA ALA A 22 -29.48 -39.35 -16.67
C ALA A 22 -29.63 -37.83 -16.49
N PHE A 23 -30.77 -37.24 -16.86
CA PHE A 23 -30.98 -35.79 -16.78
C PHE A 23 -31.01 -35.27 -15.32
N PRO A 24 -31.77 -35.88 -14.38
CA PRO A 24 -31.68 -35.53 -12.96
C PRO A 24 -30.25 -35.71 -12.41
N ALA A 25 -29.57 -36.82 -12.74
CA ALA A 25 -28.21 -37.09 -12.26
C ALA A 25 -27.20 -36.01 -12.71
N LEU A 26 -27.25 -35.59 -13.98
CA LEU A 26 -26.43 -34.49 -14.49
C LEU A 26 -26.79 -33.14 -13.86
N PHE A 27 -28.07 -32.88 -13.64
CA PHE A 27 -28.53 -31.67 -12.96
C PHE A 27 -28.00 -31.60 -11.51
N TYR A 28 -28.09 -32.70 -10.76
CA TYR A 28 -27.54 -32.79 -9.40
C TYR A 28 -26.02 -32.65 -9.37
N LEU A 29 -25.32 -33.30 -10.29
CA LEU A 29 -23.86 -33.18 -10.41
C LEU A 29 -23.46 -31.71 -10.66
N ASN A 30 -24.16 -31.02 -11.56
CA ASN A 30 -23.91 -29.60 -11.83
C ASN A 30 -24.18 -28.72 -10.59
N LYS A 31 -25.27 -28.98 -9.86
CA LYS A 31 -25.58 -28.25 -8.62
C LYS A 31 -24.53 -28.48 -7.53
N TYR A 32 -24.08 -29.73 -7.35
CA TYR A 32 -23.03 -30.08 -6.41
C TYR A 32 -21.69 -29.41 -6.75
N VAL A 33 -21.30 -29.42 -8.03
CA VAL A 33 -20.10 -28.70 -8.50
C VAL A 33 -20.23 -27.20 -8.24
N THR A 34 -21.40 -26.62 -8.51
CA THR A 34 -21.68 -25.20 -8.25
C THR A 34 -21.55 -24.85 -6.77
N LEU A 35 -22.10 -25.67 -5.86
CA LEU A 35 -21.98 -25.47 -4.41
C LEU A 35 -20.52 -25.53 -3.96
N LYS A 36 -19.75 -26.54 -4.41
CA LYS A 36 -18.31 -26.62 -4.13
C LYS A 36 -17.51 -25.42 -4.65
N CYS A 37 -17.87 -24.89 -5.82
CA CYS A 37 -17.25 -23.69 -6.36
C CYS A 37 -17.56 -22.46 -5.50
N LEU A 38 -18.80 -22.34 -5.00
CA LEU A 38 -19.19 -21.28 -4.07
C LEU A 38 -18.48 -21.40 -2.73
N ASP A 39 -18.33 -22.60 -2.16
CA ASP A 39 -17.59 -22.82 -0.92
C ASP A 39 -16.13 -22.39 -1.04
N LYS A 40 -15.47 -22.79 -2.15
CA LYS A 40 -14.11 -22.34 -2.44
C LYS A 40 -14.02 -20.82 -2.57
N ARG A 41 -15.03 -20.18 -3.18
CA ARG A 41 -15.08 -18.73 -3.33
C ARG A 41 -15.27 -18.03 -1.99
N ILE A 42 -16.19 -18.51 -1.14
CA ILE A 42 -16.43 -18.00 0.20
C ILE A 42 -15.16 -18.14 1.05
N ALA A 43 -14.53 -19.32 1.06
CA ALA A 43 -13.29 -19.56 1.78
C ALA A 43 -12.15 -18.64 1.29
N SER A 44 -12.06 -18.39 -0.02
CA SER A 44 -11.10 -17.44 -0.58
C SER A 44 -11.34 -16.01 -0.10
N LEU A 45 -12.60 -15.55 -0.06
CA LEU A 45 -12.97 -14.23 0.44
C LEU A 45 -12.71 -14.11 1.96
N GLU A 46 -12.97 -15.16 2.74
CA GLU A 46 -12.67 -15.20 4.17
C GLU A 46 -11.18 -15.11 4.44
N ASN A 47 -10.36 -15.82 3.66
CA ASN A 47 -8.90 -15.69 3.72
C ASN A 47 -8.43 -14.27 3.37
N GLN A 48 -9.00 -13.66 2.32
CA GLN A 48 -8.69 -12.27 1.96
C GLN A 48 -9.05 -11.30 3.09
N LYS A 49 -10.22 -11.46 3.70
CA LYS A 49 -10.65 -10.68 4.87
C LYS A 49 -9.65 -10.84 6.02
N TYR A 50 -9.27 -12.08 6.34
CA TYR A 50 -8.33 -12.35 7.43
C TYR A 50 -6.95 -11.70 7.19
N THR A 51 -6.40 -11.85 5.98
CA THR A 51 -5.13 -11.21 5.61
C THR A 51 -5.20 -9.69 5.77
N LYS A 52 -6.32 -9.06 5.37
CA LYS A 52 -6.51 -7.61 5.52
C LYS A 52 -6.63 -7.18 6.99
N LEU A 53 -7.27 -7.99 7.83
CA LEU A 53 -7.34 -7.77 9.28
C LEU A 53 -5.96 -7.87 9.95
N LEU A 54 -5.13 -8.83 9.53
CA LEU A 54 -3.73 -8.92 9.99
C LEU A 54 -2.94 -7.66 9.64
N LEU A 55 -3.07 -7.16 8.41
CA LEU A 55 -2.44 -5.90 8.01
C LEU A 55 -2.89 -4.72 8.87
N ILE A 56 -4.18 -4.64 9.23
CA ILE A 56 -4.69 -3.60 10.14
C ILE A 56 -4.00 -3.63 11.51
N ALA A 57 -3.69 -4.82 12.01
CA ALA A 57 -2.97 -4.98 13.28
C ALA A 57 -1.52 -4.51 13.18
N ASP A 58 -0.87 -4.69 12.03
CA ASP A 58 0.53 -4.32 11.81
C ASP A 58 0.75 -2.83 11.46
N ILE A 59 -0.27 -2.13 10.94
CA ILE A 59 -0.19 -0.72 10.54
C ILE A 59 0.45 0.19 11.60
N PRO A 60 0.03 0.17 12.89
CA PRO A 60 0.61 1.05 13.91
C PRO A 60 2.11 0.86 14.06
N ARG A 61 2.59 -0.39 14.01
CA ARG A 61 4.01 -0.71 14.10
C ARG A 61 4.78 -0.19 12.90
N GLN A 62 4.27 -0.42 11.69
CA GLN A 62 4.91 0.04 10.46
C GLN A 62 5.01 1.57 10.39
N ILE A 63 3.96 2.27 10.81
CA ILE A 63 3.92 3.74 10.78
C ILE A 63 4.82 4.33 11.85
N ARG A 64 4.86 3.72 13.05
CA ARG A 64 5.80 4.12 14.09
C ARG A 64 7.23 3.99 13.61
N TYR A 65 7.58 2.85 13.01
CA TYR A 65 8.91 2.60 12.46
C TYR A 65 9.29 3.62 11.38
N LYS A 66 8.41 3.91 10.43
CA LYS A 66 8.64 4.94 9.41
C LYS A 66 8.83 6.34 10.01
N ALA A 67 8.00 6.71 10.99
CA ALA A 67 8.12 8.00 11.66
C ALA A 67 9.42 8.14 12.47
N GLU A 68 9.91 7.03 13.03
CA GLU A 68 11.16 6.96 13.78
C GLU A 68 12.38 7.11 12.86
N ILE A 69 12.38 6.43 11.70
CA ILE A 69 13.41 6.62 10.66
C ILE A 69 13.50 8.09 10.23
N LEU A 70 12.36 8.74 9.95
CA LEU A 70 12.34 10.15 9.56
C LEU A 70 12.88 11.07 10.68
N ARG A 71 12.64 10.73 11.95
CA ARG A 71 13.23 11.46 13.08
C ARG A 71 14.73 11.28 13.15
N GLU A 72 15.23 10.06 13.00
CA GLU A 72 16.67 9.79 13.01
C GLU A 72 17.39 10.51 11.86
N GLN A 73 16.80 10.49 10.65
CA GLN A 73 17.31 11.22 9.49
C GLN A 73 17.34 12.72 9.74
N ALA A 74 16.26 13.29 10.29
CA ALA A 74 16.20 14.69 10.66
C ALA A 74 17.26 15.07 11.73
N ILE A 75 17.55 14.17 12.68
CA ILE A 75 18.60 14.38 13.69
C ILE A 75 19.98 14.41 13.03
N LYS A 76 20.29 13.45 12.15
CA LYS A 76 21.55 13.41 11.40
C LYS A 76 21.77 14.69 10.58
N LEU A 77 20.75 15.10 9.82
CA LEU A 77 20.81 16.37 9.07
C LEU A 77 20.95 17.60 9.97
N THR A 78 20.35 17.58 11.17
CA THR A 78 20.54 18.68 12.14
C THR A 78 21.99 18.74 12.61
N GLN A 79 22.66 17.60 12.82
CA GLN A 79 24.06 17.55 13.20
C GLN A 79 24.98 18.03 12.06
N GLU A 80 24.73 17.60 10.83
CA GLU A 80 25.48 18.04 9.65
C GLU A 80 25.31 19.56 9.42
N LYS A 81 24.07 20.06 9.51
CA LYS A 81 23.78 21.50 9.46
C LYS A 81 24.63 22.27 10.47
N LEU A 82 24.73 21.78 11.71
CA LEU A 82 25.49 22.43 12.77
C LEU A 82 27.01 22.43 12.50
N MET A 83 27.52 21.45 11.74
CA MET A 83 28.91 21.46 11.26
C MET A 83 29.13 22.54 10.20
N PHE A 84 28.21 22.68 9.24
CA PHE A 84 28.26 23.75 8.24
C PHE A 84 28.11 25.15 8.87
N GLU A 85 27.24 25.31 9.88
CA GLU A 85 27.12 26.56 10.64
C GLU A 85 28.43 26.91 11.36
N LYS A 86 29.08 25.93 11.99
CA LYS A 86 30.39 26.13 12.63
C LYS A 86 31.46 26.52 11.62
N GLU A 87 31.45 25.93 10.44
CA GLU A 87 32.40 26.24 9.37
C GLU A 87 32.19 27.67 8.86
N ALA A 88 30.95 28.05 8.53
CA ALA A 88 30.62 29.42 8.14
C ALA A 88 31.04 30.45 9.22
N ASN A 89 30.78 30.15 10.49
CA ASN A 89 31.14 31.03 11.61
C ASN A 89 32.66 31.15 11.84
N LYS A 90 33.47 30.17 11.40
CA LYS A 90 34.94 30.29 11.41
C LYS A 90 35.45 31.14 10.25
N THR A 91 34.78 31.07 9.10
CA THR A 91 35.17 31.77 7.87
C THR A 91 34.81 33.26 7.90
N ILE A 92 33.69 33.62 8.56
CA ILE A 92 33.23 35.02 8.67
C ILE A 92 34.27 35.95 9.35
N PRO A 93 34.87 35.62 10.51
CA PRO A 93 35.89 36.46 11.13
C PRO A 93 37.16 36.59 10.26
N ARG A 94 37.55 35.51 9.56
CA ARG A 94 38.71 35.55 8.64
C ARG A 94 38.47 36.53 7.50
N LEU A 95 37.28 36.50 6.92
CA LEU A 95 36.86 37.45 5.90
C LEU A 95 36.85 38.89 6.44
N GLN A 96 36.32 39.12 7.64
CA GLN A 96 36.30 40.46 8.25
C GLN A 96 37.70 41.06 8.44
N VAL A 97 38.67 40.23 8.84
CA VAL A 97 40.08 40.65 8.97
C VAL A 97 40.65 41.01 7.59
N LEU A 98 40.42 40.18 6.56
CA LEU A 98 40.89 40.46 5.20
C LEU A 98 40.28 41.74 4.63
N MET A 99 38.97 41.94 4.80
CA MET A 99 38.29 43.18 4.38
C MET A 99 38.84 44.42 5.11
N TRP A 100 39.20 44.29 6.39
CA TRP A 100 39.82 45.38 7.15
C TRP A 100 41.21 45.73 6.61
N PHE A 101 42.04 44.72 6.28
CA PHE A 101 43.35 44.93 5.68
C PHE A 101 43.28 45.56 4.29
N GLU A 102 42.36 45.09 3.44
CA GLU A 102 42.12 45.68 2.11
C GLU A 102 41.79 47.17 2.21
N ARG A 103 40.90 47.54 3.14
CA ARG A 103 40.49 48.93 3.39
C ARG A 103 41.65 49.82 3.86
N CYS A 104 42.63 49.26 4.55
CA CYS A 104 43.76 50.01 5.12
C CYS A 104 44.99 50.11 4.20
N LYS A 105 45.15 49.19 3.23
CA LYS A 105 46.39 49.08 2.44
C LYS A 105 46.20 49.09 0.91
N GLU A 106 44.98 49.06 0.38
CA GLU A 106 44.70 49.02 -1.08
C GLU A 106 45.45 47.91 -1.85
N ASP A 107 45.76 46.79 -1.19
CA ASP A 107 46.40 45.63 -1.84
C ASP A 107 45.40 44.87 -2.74
N GLN A 108 45.59 44.92 -4.06
CA GLN A 108 44.75 44.23 -5.06
C GLN A 108 44.68 42.70 -4.86
N MET A 109 45.74 42.07 -4.34
CA MET A 109 45.83 40.62 -4.08
C MET A 109 44.81 40.11 -3.04
N ASN A 110 44.30 40.99 -2.17
CA ASN A 110 43.29 40.61 -1.18
C ASN A 110 41.87 40.51 -1.77
N LYS A 111 41.59 41.15 -2.91
CA LYS A 111 40.23 41.20 -3.49
C LYS A 111 39.74 39.85 -4.00
N GLU A 112 40.55 39.15 -4.77
CA GLU A 112 40.22 37.81 -5.28
C GLU A 112 39.99 36.83 -4.11
N THR A 113 40.84 36.89 -3.09
CA THR A 113 40.71 36.03 -1.89
C THR A 113 39.41 36.36 -1.11
N ILE A 114 39.03 37.64 -1.03
CA ILE A 114 37.78 38.08 -0.39
C ILE A 114 36.55 37.55 -1.17
N GLU A 115 36.60 37.60 -2.51
CA GLU A 115 35.54 37.07 -3.38
C GLU A 115 35.37 35.55 -3.21
N GLU A 116 36.47 34.78 -3.17
CA GLU A 116 36.43 33.33 -2.92
C GLU A 116 35.79 32.98 -1.56
N TYR A 117 36.12 33.72 -0.51
CA TYR A 117 35.52 33.52 0.82
C TYR A 117 34.04 33.91 0.85
N LEU A 118 33.65 34.98 0.15
CA LEU A 118 32.25 35.38 0.01
C LEU A 118 31.44 34.31 -0.73
N GLU A 119 31.98 33.76 -1.83
CA GLU A 119 31.35 32.68 -2.57
C GLU A 119 31.20 31.42 -1.69
N THR A 120 32.24 31.07 -0.93
CA THR A 120 32.20 29.94 0.01
C THR A 120 31.13 30.14 1.08
N ILE A 121 31.03 31.34 1.68
CA ILE A 121 30.00 31.65 2.68
C ILE A 121 28.59 31.59 2.07
N ASN A 122 28.41 32.09 0.86
CA ASN A 122 27.12 32.04 0.16
C ASN A 122 26.71 30.60 -0.15
N ASN A 123 27.66 29.76 -0.60
CA ASN A 123 27.43 28.34 -0.83
C ASN A 123 27.06 27.60 0.47
N LEU A 124 27.80 27.83 1.56
CA LEU A 124 27.49 27.26 2.88
C LEU A 124 26.11 27.68 3.38
N ARG A 125 25.75 28.96 3.26
CA ARG A 125 24.41 29.47 3.61
C ARG A 125 23.32 28.81 2.77
N GLY A 126 23.53 28.65 1.47
CA GLY A 126 22.60 27.99 0.57
C GLY A 126 22.43 26.50 0.90
N GLN A 127 23.46 25.82 1.39
CA GLN A 127 23.37 24.44 1.88
C GLN A 127 22.59 24.38 3.20
N ILE A 128 22.90 25.26 4.15
CA ILE A 128 22.21 25.34 5.45
C ILE A 128 20.71 25.54 5.25
N LEU A 129 20.30 26.50 4.41
CA LEU A 129 18.88 26.78 4.13
C LEU A 129 18.16 25.57 3.51
N ARG A 130 18.81 24.86 2.59
CA ARG A 130 18.25 23.64 2.00
C ARG A 130 18.05 22.55 3.05
N MET A 131 19.05 22.35 3.92
CA MET A 131 18.95 21.38 5.01
C MET A 131 17.88 21.76 6.04
N GLU A 132 17.72 23.04 6.37
CA GLU A 132 16.65 23.50 7.27
C GLU A 132 15.26 23.16 6.74
N GLU A 133 15.03 23.41 5.45
CA GLU A 133 13.76 23.12 4.80
C GLU A 133 13.50 21.61 4.78
N GLU A 134 14.53 20.81 4.51
CA GLU A 134 14.42 19.35 4.51
C GLU A 134 14.13 18.79 5.91
N ILE A 135 14.84 19.28 6.94
CA ILE A 135 14.59 18.92 8.34
C ILE A 135 13.16 19.28 8.74
N ARG A 136 12.68 20.46 8.35
CA ARG A 136 11.31 20.91 8.63
C ARG A 136 10.30 19.98 7.97
N ARG A 137 10.50 19.65 6.70
CA ARG A 137 9.65 18.72 5.95
C ARG A 137 9.58 17.35 6.62
N MET A 138 10.73 16.74 6.93
CA MET A 138 10.78 15.42 7.58
C MET A 138 10.10 15.41 8.95
N ARG A 139 10.27 16.47 9.75
CA ARG A 139 9.60 16.59 11.05
C ARG A 139 8.09 16.71 10.91
N MET A 140 7.60 17.48 9.94
CA MET A 140 6.17 17.57 9.65
C MET A 140 5.61 16.22 9.21
N GLU A 141 6.28 15.54 8.28
CA GLU A 141 5.85 14.24 7.77
C GLU A 141 5.83 13.16 8.88
N SER A 142 6.87 13.10 9.71
CA SER A 142 6.94 12.20 10.87
C SER A 142 5.78 12.46 11.85
N ASN A 143 5.49 13.73 12.15
CA ASN A 143 4.39 14.09 13.03
C ASN A 143 3.02 13.75 12.44
N ASP A 144 2.83 13.96 11.13
CA ASP A 144 1.58 13.65 10.44
C ASP A 144 1.32 12.14 10.38
N LEU A 145 2.36 11.35 10.14
CA LEU A 145 2.34 9.89 10.20
C LEU A 145 1.91 9.42 11.60
N MET A 146 2.50 9.97 12.66
CA MET A 146 2.14 9.63 14.03
C MET A 146 0.73 10.06 14.43
N LYS A 147 0.25 11.22 13.97
CA LYS A 147 -1.08 11.76 14.33
C LYS A 147 -2.22 11.06 13.59
N SER A 148 -2.05 10.84 12.29
CA SER A 148 -3.17 10.50 11.41
C SER A 148 -2.87 9.41 10.39
N GLY A 149 -1.59 9.10 10.13
CA GLY A 149 -1.22 8.06 9.17
C GLY A 149 -1.85 6.71 9.50
N ALA A 150 -1.81 6.32 10.77
CA ALA A 150 -2.37 5.04 11.21
C ALA A 150 -3.89 4.98 11.11
N ARG A 151 -4.58 6.10 11.34
CA ARG A 151 -6.04 6.18 11.16
C ARG A 151 -6.40 6.10 9.67
N ARG A 152 -5.77 6.93 8.84
CA ARG A 152 -6.01 6.96 7.38
C ARG A 152 -5.78 5.59 6.74
N ALA A 153 -4.65 4.94 7.01
CA ALA A 153 -4.35 3.62 6.47
C ALA A 153 -5.34 2.55 6.97
N ARG A 154 -5.74 2.62 8.25
CA ARG A 154 -6.73 1.70 8.83
C ARG A 154 -8.11 1.89 8.22
N ASP A 155 -8.54 3.13 7.97
CA ASP A 155 -9.87 3.43 7.44
C ASP A 155 -10.03 2.92 6.00
N VAL A 156 -8.98 3.04 5.18
CA VAL A 156 -8.94 2.43 3.83
C VAL A 156 -9.10 0.91 3.92
N LEU A 157 -8.29 0.23 4.73
CA LEU A 157 -8.40 -1.23 4.88
C LEU A 157 -9.73 -1.67 5.50
N LYS A 158 -10.30 -0.90 6.42
CA LYS A 158 -11.64 -1.17 6.97
C LYS A 158 -12.73 -1.08 5.90
N ALA A 159 -12.64 -0.12 4.99
CA ALA A 159 -13.56 -0.02 3.87
C ALA A 159 -13.46 -1.25 2.96
N GLU A 160 -12.24 -1.70 2.65
CA GLU A 160 -12.01 -2.93 1.88
C GLU A 160 -12.57 -4.18 2.59
N VAL A 161 -12.33 -4.32 3.90
CA VAL A 161 -12.87 -5.44 4.69
C VAL A 161 -14.40 -5.44 4.64
N LYS A 162 -15.04 -4.28 4.78
CA LYS A 162 -16.51 -4.16 4.71
C LYS A 162 -17.04 -4.57 3.34
N GLU A 163 -16.30 -4.30 2.27
CA GLU A 163 -16.68 -4.72 0.93
C GLU A 163 -16.55 -6.24 0.73
N ILE A 164 -15.47 -6.83 1.23
CA ILE A 164 -15.30 -8.29 1.24
C ILE A 164 -16.43 -8.96 2.05
N GLU A 165 -16.81 -8.40 3.20
CA GLU A 165 -17.93 -8.91 4.00
C GLU A 165 -19.25 -8.89 3.23
N ARG A 166 -19.54 -7.83 2.48
CA ARG A 166 -20.73 -7.77 1.61
C ARG A 166 -20.69 -8.88 0.55
N GLN A 167 -19.55 -9.11 -0.08
CA GLN A 167 -19.39 -10.17 -1.08
C GLN A 167 -19.61 -11.56 -0.45
N ILE A 168 -19.08 -11.81 0.75
CA ILE A 168 -19.31 -13.07 1.49
C ILE A 168 -20.80 -13.27 1.75
N VAL A 169 -21.52 -12.23 2.21
CA VAL A 169 -22.97 -12.31 2.47
C VAL A 169 -23.75 -12.65 1.20
N VAL A 170 -23.39 -12.04 0.06
CA VAL A 170 -24.02 -12.34 -1.24
C VAL A 170 -23.76 -13.79 -1.66
N GLU A 171 -22.52 -14.27 -1.59
CA GLU A 171 -22.18 -15.64 -1.99
C GLU A 171 -22.82 -16.68 -1.06
N ARG A 172 -22.86 -16.44 0.26
CA ARG A 172 -23.58 -17.31 1.21
C ARG A 172 -25.08 -17.36 0.94
N SER A 173 -25.68 -16.23 0.56
CA SER A 173 -27.10 -16.17 0.18
C SER A 173 -27.36 -16.98 -1.08
N ARG A 174 -26.49 -16.87 -2.09
CA ARG A 174 -26.56 -17.70 -3.31
C ARG A 174 -26.41 -19.18 -2.99
N HIS A 175 -25.45 -19.55 -2.14
CA HIS A 175 -25.26 -20.92 -1.68
C HIS A 175 -26.55 -21.48 -1.07
N LYS A 176 -27.14 -20.77 -0.10
CA LYS A 176 -28.40 -21.16 0.57
C LYS A 176 -29.58 -21.29 -0.41
N ILE A 177 -29.67 -20.42 -1.42
CA ILE A 177 -30.71 -20.51 -2.46
C ILE A 177 -30.53 -21.78 -3.30
N ILE A 178 -29.30 -22.12 -3.67
CA ILE A 178 -29.01 -23.32 -4.45
C ILE A 178 -29.31 -24.57 -3.62
N GLU A 179 -28.86 -24.60 -2.37
CA GLU A 179 -29.07 -25.69 -1.42
C GLU A 179 -30.57 -25.95 -1.16
N SER A 180 -31.34 -24.90 -0.88
CA SER A 180 -32.80 -25.01 -0.70
C SER A 180 -33.55 -25.43 -1.97
N ARG A 181 -33.04 -25.08 -3.16
CA ARG A 181 -33.59 -25.58 -4.43
C ARG A 181 -33.21 -27.03 -4.68
N THR A 182 -32.02 -27.49 -4.31
CA THR A 182 -31.64 -28.92 -4.45
C THR A 182 -32.45 -29.83 -3.52
N LEU A 183 -32.79 -29.36 -2.31
CA LEU A 183 -33.60 -30.12 -1.36
C LEU A 183 -35.08 -30.26 -1.76
N LYS A 184 -35.59 -29.42 -2.67
CA LYS A 184 -37.01 -29.45 -3.13
C LYS A 184 -37.30 -30.47 -4.23
N TRP A 185 -36.27 -31.05 -4.85
CA TRP A 185 -36.41 -32.02 -5.95
C TRP A 185 -36.06 -33.46 -5.53
N TRP A 186 -35.80 -33.65 -4.23
CA TRP A 186 -35.88 -34.92 -3.52
C TRP A 186 -37.28 -35.06 -2.93
#